data_AF-A0A256JEH2-F1
#
_entry.id   AF-A0A256JEH2-F1
#
_cell.length_a   1.000
_cell.length_b   1.000
_cell.length_c   1.000
_cell.angle_alpha   90.00
_cell.angle_beta   90.00
_cell.angle_gamma   90.00
#
_symmetry.space_group_name_H-M   'P 1'
#
loop_
_entity.id
_entity.type
_entity.pdbx_description
1 polymer ?
#
loop_
_entity_poly.entity_id
_entity_poly.type
_entity_poly.pdbx_seq_one_letter_code
_entity_poly.pdbx_strand_id
1 'polypeptide(L)'
;MLTVDVGAHYRPTDGDHDPGVYRVVGATDGATLLRVGDADGRRVHTGAVCRVTASALRTEFEPAADPDAGLSLTGALRDAAQGLYWSVRRLLP
;
A
#
# COMPACT_ATOMS: atom_id res chain seq x y z
N MET A 1 3.02 7.18 -24.49
CA MET A 1 2.03 7.79 -23.57
C MET A 1 1.83 6.80 -22.43
N LEU A 2 2.21 7.14 -21.21
CA LEU A 2 2.10 6.22 -20.07
C LEU A 2 0.64 6.26 -19.61
N THR A 3 -0.11 5.19 -19.87
CA THR A 3 -1.48 5.07 -19.37
C THR A 3 -1.38 4.63 -17.92
N VAL A 4 -1.50 5.58 -16.98
CA VAL A 4 -1.66 5.28 -15.56
C VAL A 4 -3.14 4.98 -15.32
N ASP A 5 -3.43 3.77 -14.85
CA ASP A 5 -4.80 3.36 -14.56
C ASP A 5 -5.25 3.90 -13.20
N VAL A 6 -6.37 4.63 -13.17
CA VAL A 6 -6.95 5.14 -11.93
C VAL A 6 -7.52 3.97 -11.14
N GLY A 7 -7.04 3.78 -9.92
CA GLY A 7 -7.34 2.61 -9.09
C GLY A 7 -6.18 1.62 -8.97
N ALA A 8 -5.15 1.72 -9.81
CA ALA A 8 -3.95 0.90 -9.67
C ALA A 8 -3.21 1.19 -8.35
N HIS A 9 -2.54 0.17 -7.82
CA HIS A 9 -1.82 0.24 -6.55
C HIS A 9 -0.31 0.13 -6.78
N TYR A 10 0.44 0.88 -5.99
CA TYR A 10 1.90 0.96 -6.05
C TYR A 10 2.52 1.02 -4.65
N ARG A 11 3.76 0.58 -4.54
CA ARG A 11 4.61 0.79 -3.35
C ARG A 11 5.88 1.52 -3.74
N PRO A 12 6.34 2.47 -2.92
CA PRO A 12 7.62 3.12 -3.16
C PRO A 12 8.76 2.12 -2.93
N THR A 13 9.77 2.20 -3.78
CA THR A 13 11.04 1.48 -3.67
C THR A 13 12.18 2.39 -3.24
N ASP A 14 11.92 3.69 -3.17
CA ASP A 14 12.84 4.70 -2.65
C ASP A 14 12.67 4.92 -1.13
N GLY A 15 13.51 5.79 -0.57
CA GLY A 15 13.38 6.27 0.81
C GLY A 15 12.78 7.68 0.93
N ASP A 16 12.31 8.25 -0.18
CA ASP A 16 11.79 9.62 -0.25
C ASP A 16 10.28 9.66 0.06
N HIS A 17 9.60 8.51 -0.03
CA HIS A 17 8.20 8.34 0.28
C HIS A 17 7.98 7.48 1.55
N ASP A 18 6.92 7.81 2.30
CA ASP A 18 6.53 6.99 3.45
C ASP A 18 6.23 5.55 3.00
N PRO A 19 6.75 4.51 3.70
CA PRO A 19 6.51 3.14 3.30
C PRO A 19 5.03 2.80 3.40
N GLY A 20 4.51 2.13 2.37
CA GLY A 20 3.12 1.68 2.32
C GLY A 20 2.54 1.55 0.92
N VAL A 21 1.25 1.30 0.84
CA VAL A 21 0.53 1.13 -0.43
C VAL A 21 -0.16 2.42 -0.83
N TYR A 22 0.05 2.82 -2.08
CA TYR A 22 -0.52 4.00 -2.69
C TYR A 22 -1.46 3.63 -3.82
N ARG A 23 -2.63 4.27 -3.89
CA ARG A 23 -3.60 4.10 -4.97
C ARG A 23 -3.57 5.30 -5.90
N VAL A 24 -3.56 5.07 -7.20
CA VAL A 24 -3.73 6.13 -8.20
C VAL A 24 -5.15 6.68 -8.11
N VAL A 25 -5.26 7.98 -7.88
CA VAL A 25 -6.54 8.72 -7.86
C VAL A 25 -6.65 9.75 -8.99
N GLY A 26 -5.61 9.92 -9.80
CA GLY A 26 -5.65 10.79 -10.98
C GLY A 26 -4.43 10.62 -11.89
N ALA A 27 -4.60 10.88 -13.19
CA ALA A 27 -3.61 10.60 -14.24
C ALA A 27 -3.42 11.77 -15.27
N THR A 28 -3.82 13.00 -14.92
CA THR A 28 -3.88 14.12 -15.88
C THR A 28 -2.51 14.69 -16.26
N ASP A 29 -1.55 14.69 -15.33
CA ASP A 29 -0.18 15.20 -15.54
C ASP A 29 0.80 14.43 -14.63
N GLY A 30 1.11 13.20 -15.02
CA GLY A 30 1.73 12.21 -14.13
C GLY A 30 0.68 11.45 -13.31
N ALA A 31 1.06 10.98 -12.13
CA ALA A 31 0.16 10.24 -11.24
C ALA A 31 -0.05 10.98 -9.91
N THR A 32 -1.31 11.05 -9.49
CA THR A 32 -1.68 11.46 -8.12
C THR A 32 -1.94 10.21 -7.31
N LEU A 33 -1.16 10.02 -6.24
CA LEU A 33 -1.12 8.83 -5.43
C LEU A 33 -1.66 9.13 -4.03
N LEU A 34 -2.67 8.39 -3.59
CA LEU A 34 -3.21 8.43 -2.23
C LEU A 34 -2.65 7.27 -1.42
N ARG A 35 -2.03 7.53 -0.27
CA ARG A 35 -1.60 6.46 0.65
C ARG A 35 -2.83 5.82 1.27
N VAL A 36 -3.03 4.53 0.98
CA VAL A 36 -4.16 3.72 1.43
C VAL A 36 -3.74 2.60 2.37
N GLY A 37 -2.45 2.24 2.40
CA GLY A 37 -1.91 1.24 3.32
C GLY A 37 -0.59 1.67 3.95
N ASP A 38 -0.29 1.18 5.15
CA ASP A 38 1.02 1.32 5.78
C ASP A 38 2.03 0.27 5.27
N ALA A 39 3.24 0.32 5.81
CA ALA A 39 4.32 -0.62 5.49
C ALA A 39 3.94 -2.09 5.75
N ASP A 40 3.04 -2.33 6.70
CA ASP A 40 2.55 -3.65 7.06
C ASP A 40 1.35 -4.10 6.18
N GLY A 41 0.93 -3.25 5.24
CA GLY A 41 -0.21 -3.49 4.35
C GLY A 41 -1.57 -3.26 5.00
N ARG A 42 -1.62 -2.62 6.18
CA ARG A 42 -2.88 -2.28 6.86
C ARG A 42 -3.43 -0.98 6.32
N ARG A 43 -4.76 -0.89 6.21
CA ARG A 43 -5.41 0.33 5.74
C ARG A 43 -5.08 1.52 6.64
N VAL A 44 -4.78 2.64 6.00
CA VAL A 44 -4.59 3.94 6.67
C VAL A 44 -5.51 4.99 6.06
N HIS A 45 -6.03 5.87 6.92
CA HIS A 45 -6.90 6.97 6.53
C HIS A 45 -6.22 8.32 6.79
N THR A 46 -4.97 8.47 6.38
CA THR A 46 -4.20 9.71 6.60
C THR A 46 -4.60 10.82 5.64
N GLY A 47 -5.22 10.49 4.50
CA GLY A 47 -5.48 11.45 3.42
C GLY A 47 -4.19 11.96 2.76
N ALA A 48 -3.05 11.29 2.99
CA ALA A 48 -1.77 11.71 2.43
C ALA A 48 -1.75 11.46 0.92
N VAL A 49 -1.57 12.52 0.15
CA VAL A 49 -1.51 12.48 -1.32
C VAL A 49 -0.17 13.03 -1.78
N CYS A 50 0.50 12.34 -2.69
CA CYS A 50 1.65 12.86 -3.42
C CYS A 50 1.39 12.88 -4.92
N ARG A 51 2.06 13.78 -5.63
CA ARG A 51 2.06 13.83 -7.10
C ARG A 51 3.43 13.44 -7.57
N VAL A 52 3.49 12.46 -8.47
CA VAL A 52 4.72 11.96 -9.05
C VAL A 52 4.65 12.06 -10.56
N THR A 53 5.79 12.32 -11.19
CA THR A 53 5.87 12.28 -12.65
C THR A 53 5.71 10.84 -13.14
N ALA A 54 5.34 10.68 -14.41
CA ALA A 54 5.26 9.35 -15.03
C ALA A 54 6.61 8.60 -15.03
N SER A 55 7.73 9.34 -15.02
CA SER A 55 9.09 8.76 -14.94
C SER A 55 9.43 8.31 -13.53
N ALA A 56 9.09 9.12 -12.52
CA ALA A 56 9.24 8.78 -11.10
C ALA A 56 8.43 7.53 -10.76
N LEU A 57 7.14 7.48 -11.15
CA LEU A 57 6.29 6.30 -10.94
C LEU A 57 6.88 4.99 -11.50
N ARG A 58 7.72 5.04 -12.54
CA ARG A 58 8.36 3.86 -13.12
C ARG A 58 9.64 3.43 -12.43
N THR A 59 10.36 4.39 -11.85
CA THR A 59 11.71 4.17 -11.31
C THR A 59 11.67 3.97 -9.80
N GLU A 60 10.74 4.66 -9.15
CA GLU A 60 10.62 4.79 -7.70
C GLU A 60 9.46 4.00 -7.13
N PHE A 61 8.62 3.39 -7.97
CA PHE A 61 7.45 2.64 -7.53
C PHE A 61 7.31 1.30 -8.26
N GLU A 62 6.83 0.30 -7.51
CA GLU A 62 6.52 -1.03 -8.00
C GLU A 62 5.00 -1.32 -7.89
N PRO A 63 4.39 -2.09 -8.82
CA PRO A 63 2.98 -2.44 -8.77
C PRO A 63 2.60 -3.33 -7.58
N ALA A 64 1.77 -2.80 -6.69
CA ALA A 64 1.33 -3.50 -5.49
C ALA A 64 -0.03 -4.18 -5.66
N ALA A 65 -0.27 -5.22 -4.88
CA ALA A 65 -1.61 -5.81 -4.76
C ALA A 65 -2.57 -4.85 -4.06
N ASP A 66 -3.84 -4.89 -4.46
CA ASP A 66 -4.92 -4.14 -3.80
C ASP A 66 -5.07 -4.66 -2.35
N PRO A 67 -4.97 -3.78 -1.34
CA PRO A 67 -5.17 -4.17 0.06
C PRO A 67 -6.58 -4.67 0.36
N ASP A 68 -7.58 -4.39 -0.49
CA ASP A 68 -8.97 -4.84 -0.36
C ASP A 68 -9.29 -6.09 -1.20
N ALA A 69 -8.44 -6.45 -2.16
CA ALA A 69 -8.55 -7.75 -2.83
C ALA A 69 -8.10 -8.80 -1.82
N GLY A 70 -9.05 -9.54 -1.23
CA GLY A 70 -8.87 -10.48 -0.12
C GLY A 70 -7.95 -11.69 -0.35
N LEU A 71 -6.88 -11.55 -1.14
CA LEU A 71 -5.82 -12.52 -1.41
C LEU A 71 -4.44 -11.89 -1.20
N SER A 72 -4.25 -11.19 -0.08
CA SER A 72 -2.90 -10.83 0.36
C SER A 72 -2.25 -12.08 0.99
N LEU A 73 -1.59 -12.90 0.16
CA LEU A 73 -0.88 -14.13 0.59
C LEU A 73 0.19 -13.87 1.69
N THR A 74 0.61 -12.63 1.88
CA THR A 74 1.52 -12.20 2.95
C THR A 74 0.81 -11.79 4.25
N GLY A 75 -0.45 -11.33 4.18
CA GLY A 75 -1.27 -11.01 5.35
C GLY A 75 -1.70 -12.24 6.14
N ALA A 76 -2.05 -13.33 5.43
CA ALA A 76 -2.52 -14.57 6.05
C ALA A 76 -1.52 -15.20 7.04
N LEU A 77 -0.21 -15.11 6.77
CA LEU A 77 0.83 -15.60 7.68
C LEU A 77 0.95 -14.72 8.94
N ARG A 78 0.70 -13.42 8.83
CA ARG A 78 0.86 -12.46 9.94
C ARG A 78 -0.39 -12.35 10.80
N ASP A 79 -1.56 -12.45 10.20
CA ASP A 79 -2.84 -12.50 10.93
C ASP A 79 -2.98 -13.79 11.74
N ALA A 80 -2.47 -14.93 11.25
CA ALA A 80 -2.35 -16.15 12.05
C ALA A 80 -1.46 -15.97 13.28
N ALA A 81 -0.32 -15.28 13.13
CA ALA A 81 0.59 -14.99 14.23
C ALA A 81 -0.02 -14.00 15.26
N GLN A 82 -0.75 -12.99 14.80
CA GLN A 82 -1.44 -12.04 15.68
C GLN A 82 -2.65 -12.68 16.38
N GLY A 83 -3.40 -13.52 15.69
CA GLY A 83 -4.48 -14.32 16.30
C GLY A 83 -3.98 -15.27 17.38
N LEU A 84 -2.82 -15.89 17.18
CA LEU A 84 -2.16 -16.73 18.17
C LEU A 84 -1.67 -15.91 19.37
N TYR A 85 -1.09 -14.72 19.15
CA TYR A 85 -0.63 -13.82 20.21
C TYR A 85 -1.76 -13.34 21.12
N TRP A 86 -2.89 -12.92 20.56
CA TRP A 86 -4.07 -12.52 21.36
C TRP A 86 -4.72 -13.69 22.11
N SER A 87 -4.65 -14.90 21.55
CA SER A 87 -5.14 -16.12 22.22
C SER A 87 -4.27 -16.50 23.42
N VAL A 88 -2.95 -16.41 23.29
CA VAL A 88 -1.99 -16.66 24.40
C VAL A 88 -2.14 -15.59 25.48
N ARG A 89 -2.34 -14.32 25.12
CA ARG A 89 -2.57 -13.25 26.09
C ARG A 89 -3.87 -13.40 26.88
N ARG A 90 -4.91 -14.03 26.31
CA ARG A 90 -6.20 -14.26 27.00
C ARG A 90 -6.14 -15.40 28.04
N LEU A 91 -5.11 -16.24 27.98
CA LEU A 91 -4.96 -17.44 28.81
C LEU A 91 -3.89 -17.30 29.91
N LEU A 92 -3.15 -16.19 29.92
CA LEU A 92 -2.29 -15.81 31.04
C LEU A 92 -3.09 -14.89 31.98
N PRO A 93 -3.20 -15.21 33.29
CA PRO A 93 -4.00 -14.45 34.26
C PRO A 93 -3.49 -13.01 34.48
#